data_AF-A0A3G8XNU6-F1
#
_entry.id   AF-A0A3G8XNU6-F1
#
_cell.length_a   1.000
_cell.length_b   1.000
_cell.length_c   1.000
_cell.angle_alpha   90.00
_cell.angle_beta   90.00
_cell.angle_gamma   90.00
#
_symmetry.space_group_name_H-M   'P 1'
#
loop_
_entity.id
_entity.type
_entity.pdbx_description
1 polymer ?
#
loop_
_entity_poly.entity_id
_entity_poly.type
_entity_poly.pdbx_seq_one_letter_code
_entity_poly.pdbx_strand_id
1 'polypeptide(L)'
;MRVLLFLLVLSFISCTPFSKYSKFNKTQNCYEAYVCISNNSLQLKYQSFGGFKFANDKKAYKNLQKGKKSPFKNIIMYGWSNNLNGDYYLLLDNERHPENYQYKDTIIQNRKITIALSNSVTYKTNTDFLLNFKLNK
;
A
#
# COMPACT_ATOMS: atom_id res chain seq x y z
N MET A 1 -16.30 43.91 15.12
CA MET A 1 -15.06 43.10 15.25
C MET A 1 -15.40 41.67 15.73
N ARG A 2 -16.16 40.88 14.95
CA ARG A 2 -16.57 39.50 15.30
C ARG A 2 -16.62 38.53 14.11
N VAL A 3 -16.09 38.93 12.95
CA VAL A 3 -16.15 38.13 11.70
C VAL A 3 -14.82 37.46 11.36
N LEU A 4 -13.72 37.83 12.05
CA LEU A 4 -12.37 37.35 11.71
C LEU A 4 -11.95 36.02 12.37
N LEU A 5 -12.81 35.38 13.17
CA LEU A 5 -12.46 34.15 13.90
C LEU A 5 -12.98 32.85 13.26
N PHE A 6 -13.85 32.94 12.25
CA PHE A 6 -14.44 31.75 11.59
C PHE A 6 -13.64 31.22 10.39
N LEU A 7 -12.59 31.93 9.96
CA LEU A 7 -11.77 31.54 8.79
C LEU A 7 -10.59 30.61 9.12
N LEU A 8 -10.29 30.35 10.40
CA LEU A 8 -9.14 29.54 10.81
C LEU A 8 -9.49 28.07 11.13
N VAL A 9 -10.76 27.69 11.02
CA VAL A 9 -11.27 26.33 11.33
C VAL A 9 -11.52 25.50 10.05
N LEU A 10 -11.33 26.10 8.88
CA LEU A 10 -11.33 25.37 7.62
C LEU A 10 -9.98 24.68 7.38
N SER A 11 -9.90 23.50 7.98
CA SER A 11 -9.55 22.28 7.25
C SER A 11 -8.10 22.10 6.81
N PHE A 12 -7.22 21.83 7.77
CA PHE A 12 -6.16 20.82 7.60
C PHE A 12 -6.76 19.40 7.51
N ILE A 13 -7.83 19.21 6.72
CA ILE A 13 -8.24 17.88 6.28
C ILE A 13 -7.23 17.50 5.19
N SER A 14 -6.00 17.21 5.60
CA SER A 14 -5.05 16.57 4.72
C SER A 14 -5.61 15.18 4.44
N CYS A 15 -6.45 15.06 3.41
CA CYS A 15 -6.86 13.78 2.87
C CYS A 15 -5.60 12.97 2.61
N THR A 16 -5.48 11.87 3.35
CA THR A 16 -4.44 10.88 3.15
C THR A 16 -4.96 9.88 2.12
N PRO A 17 -4.13 9.45 1.15
CA PRO A 17 -4.52 8.36 0.27
C PRO A 17 -4.50 7.02 1.01
N PHE A 18 -3.99 6.97 2.24
CA PHE A 18 -3.94 5.77 3.05
C PHE A 18 -5.28 5.48 3.73
N SER A 19 -5.66 4.21 3.72
CA SER A 19 -6.81 3.70 4.43
C SER A 19 -6.65 3.86 5.93
N LYS A 20 -7.77 3.98 6.67
CA LYS A 20 -7.77 3.97 8.13
C LYS A 20 -7.12 2.72 8.75
N TYR A 21 -7.03 1.64 7.96
CA TYR A 21 -6.43 0.38 8.38
C TYR A 21 -4.91 0.35 8.26
N SER A 22 -4.29 1.25 7.49
CA SER A 22 -2.84 1.20 7.21
C SER A 22 -1.98 1.30 8.47
N LYS A 23 -2.44 2.05 9.47
CA LYS A 23 -1.77 2.22 10.77
C LYS A 23 -1.65 0.93 11.60
N PHE A 24 -2.38 -0.13 11.23
CA PHE A 24 -2.35 -1.41 11.94
C PHE A 24 -1.45 -2.45 11.25
N ASN A 25 -0.72 -2.07 10.19
CA ASN A 25 0.25 -2.95 9.57
C ASN A 25 1.41 -3.22 10.53
N LYS A 26 1.78 -4.50 10.63
CA LYS A 26 3.01 -4.95 11.28
C LYS A 26 3.88 -5.65 10.24
N THR A 27 5.17 -5.39 10.31
CA THR A 27 6.17 -5.91 9.39
C THR A 27 7.26 -6.61 10.20
N GLN A 28 7.58 -7.85 9.87
CA GLN A 28 8.63 -8.61 10.53
C GLN A 28 9.39 -9.48 9.52
N ASN A 29 10.68 -9.72 9.77
CA ASN A 29 11.42 -10.72 9.02
C ASN A 29 10.86 -12.09 9.38
N CYS A 30 10.63 -12.95 8.39
CA CYS A 30 10.11 -14.29 8.66
C CYS A 30 10.99 -15.43 8.15
N TYR A 31 11.55 -15.32 6.94
CA TYR A 31 12.51 -16.31 6.45
C TYR A 31 13.44 -15.69 5.42
N GLU A 32 14.75 -15.92 5.55
CA GLU A 32 15.78 -15.46 4.61
C GLU A 32 15.58 -14.01 4.13
N ALA A 33 15.28 -13.83 2.84
CA ALA A 33 15.11 -12.56 2.16
C ALA A 33 13.63 -12.10 2.11
N TYR A 34 12.75 -12.67 2.93
CA TYR A 34 11.32 -12.36 2.96
C TYR A 34 10.89 -11.61 4.20
N VAL A 35 9.90 -10.74 3.98
CA VAL A 35 9.23 -9.97 5.02
C VAL A 35 7.78 -10.39 5.08
N CYS A 36 7.32 -10.68 6.29
CA CYS A 36 5.93 -11.00 6.57
C CYS A 36 5.21 -9.76 7.06
N ILE A 37 4.04 -9.53 6.48
CA ILE A 37 3.23 -8.34 6.72
C ILE A 37 1.86 -8.81 7.19
N SER A 38 1.39 -8.20 8.28
CA SER A 38 0.09 -8.52 8.87
C SER A 38 -0.70 -7.28 9.20
N ASN A 39 -2.02 -7.37 9.09
CA ASN A 39 -2.96 -6.35 9.54
C ASN A 39 -4.14 -7.03 10.22
N ASN A 40 -4.12 -7.08 11.56
CA ASN A 40 -5.12 -7.80 12.33
C ASN A 40 -6.53 -7.21 12.15
N SER A 41 -6.64 -5.90 11.97
CA SER A 41 -7.93 -5.21 11.74
C SER A 41 -8.59 -5.59 10.40
N LEU A 42 -7.80 -6.12 9.45
CA LEU A 42 -8.25 -6.65 8.17
C LEU A 42 -8.15 -8.18 8.08
N GLN A 43 -7.69 -8.85 9.14
CA GLN A 43 -7.33 -10.29 9.13
C GLN A 43 -6.43 -10.67 7.94
N LEU A 44 -5.54 -9.76 7.57
CA LEU A 44 -4.66 -9.93 6.43
C LEU A 44 -3.30 -10.42 6.91
N LYS A 45 -2.76 -11.43 6.24
CA LYS A 45 -1.36 -11.87 6.33
C LYS A 45 -0.85 -12.17 4.93
N TYR A 46 0.35 -11.70 4.61
CA TYR A 46 1.00 -12.01 3.34
C TYR A 46 2.52 -11.83 3.45
N GLN A 47 3.22 -12.34 2.43
CA GLN A 47 4.67 -12.28 2.32
C GLN A 47 5.06 -11.32 1.19
N SER A 48 6.17 -10.64 1.36
CA SER A 48 6.82 -9.84 0.32
C SER A 48 8.34 -10.03 0.37
N PHE A 49 9.06 -9.49 -0.61
CA PHE A 49 10.52 -9.48 -0.59
C PHE A 49 11.03 -8.43 0.40
N GLY A 50 12.07 -8.78 1.16
CA GLY A 50 12.75 -7.88 2.11
C GLY A 50 13.47 -6.72 1.44
N GLY A 51 13.67 -6.77 0.11
CA GLY A 51 14.19 -5.67 -0.69
C GLY A 51 13.21 -4.51 -0.92
N PHE A 52 11.98 -4.59 -0.39
CA PHE A 52 11.02 -3.49 -0.41
C PHE A 52 11.14 -2.62 0.85
N LYS A 53 11.11 -1.31 0.66
CA LYS A 53 10.87 -0.33 1.71
C LYS A 53 9.39 -0.02 1.77
N PHE A 54 8.77 -0.16 2.93
CA PHE A 54 7.33 -0.02 3.09
C PHE A 54 6.93 1.32 3.71
N ALA A 55 5.75 1.81 3.34
CA ALA A 55 5.08 2.94 3.96
C ALA A 55 3.64 2.59 4.33
N ASN A 56 3.27 2.99 5.54
CA ASN A 56 1.93 2.82 6.12
C ASN A 56 1.19 4.15 6.28
N ASP A 57 1.84 5.26 5.93
CA ASP A 57 1.30 6.60 6.04
C ASP A 57 1.86 7.53 4.96
N LYS A 58 1.23 8.70 4.84
CA LYS A 58 1.57 9.74 3.85
C LYS A 58 2.98 10.29 4.01
N LYS A 59 3.53 10.37 5.24
CA LYS A 59 4.86 10.93 5.51
C LYS A 59 5.93 9.95 5.03
N ALA A 60 5.84 8.68 5.45
CA ALA A 60 6.72 7.61 4.98
C ALA A 60 6.64 7.45 3.45
N TYR A 61 5.43 7.51 2.89
CA TYR A 61 5.23 7.45 1.43
C TYR A 61 5.96 8.59 0.70
N LYS A 62 5.79 9.84 1.15
CA LYS A 62 6.47 11.00 0.55
C LYS A 62 8.00 10.87 0.59
N ASN A 63 8.54 10.30 1.66
CA ASN A 63 9.98 10.07 1.79
C ASN A 63 10.49 9.04 0.76
N LEU A 64 9.72 7.98 0.52
CA LEU A 64 10.07 6.96 -0.48
C LEU A 64 9.90 7.45 -1.92
N GLN A 65 8.80 8.14 -2.20
CA GLN A 65 8.43 8.59 -3.55
C GLN A 65 8.92 10.00 -3.92
N LYS A 66 9.79 10.60 -3.10
CA LYS A 66 10.32 11.96 -3.27
C LYS A 66 9.22 12.99 -3.63
N GLY A 67 8.06 12.86 -2.97
CA GLY A 67 6.92 13.77 -3.15
C GLY A 67 5.97 13.48 -4.32
N LYS A 68 6.18 12.43 -5.13
CA LYS A 68 5.20 12.03 -6.17
C LYS A 68 3.85 11.66 -5.56
N LYS A 69 2.76 12.06 -6.21
CA LYS A 69 1.39 11.67 -5.78
C LYS A 69 1.11 10.23 -6.19
N SER A 70 0.43 9.47 -5.33
CA SER A 70 -0.06 8.13 -5.70
C SER A 70 -1.24 8.24 -6.65
N PRO A 71 -1.35 7.37 -7.67
CA PRO A 71 -2.55 7.27 -8.51
C PRO A 71 -3.72 6.60 -7.77
N PHE A 72 -3.45 5.92 -6.64
CA PHE A 72 -4.41 5.15 -5.87
C PHE A 72 -4.92 5.91 -4.64
N LYS A 73 -6.07 5.45 -4.13
CA LYS A 73 -6.66 5.81 -2.84
C LYS A 73 -6.85 4.55 -1.99
N ASN A 74 -7.25 4.71 -0.73
CA ASN A 74 -7.48 3.62 0.22
C ASN A 74 -6.30 2.64 0.34
N ILE A 75 -5.08 3.18 0.31
CA ILE A 75 -3.83 2.42 0.39
C ILE A 75 -3.73 1.79 1.77
N ILE A 76 -3.75 0.46 1.84
CA ILE A 76 -3.44 -0.29 3.06
C ILE A 76 -1.93 -0.21 3.29
N MET A 77 -1.13 -0.43 2.24
CA MET A 77 0.32 -0.35 2.31
C MET A 77 0.92 -0.01 0.96
N TYR A 78 2.03 0.72 0.96
CA TYR A 78 2.88 0.94 -0.19
C TYR A 78 4.27 0.33 0.03
N GLY A 79 4.89 -0.18 -1.03
CA GLY A 79 6.27 -0.66 -1.07
C GLY A 79 7.02 -0.12 -2.29
N TRP A 80 8.28 0.26 -2.10
CA TRP A 80 9.23 0.58 -3.16
C TRP A 80 10.44 -0.34 -3.11
N SER A 81 10.87 -0.90 -4.23
CA SER A 81 12.15 -1.60 -4.31
C SER A 81 13.09 -0.94 -5.31
N ASN A 82 14.31 -0.61 -4.85
CA ASN A 82 15.38 -0.16 -5.74
C ASN A 82 15.84 -1.31 -6.66
N ASN A 83 15.89 -2.54 -6.15
CA ASN A 83 16.40 -3.70 -6.88
C ASN A 83 15.45 -4.12 -8.00
N LEU A 84 14.14 -4.06 -7.74
CA LEU A 84 13.12 -4.36 -8.75
C LEU A 84 12.67 -3.13 -9.54
N ASN A 85 13.16 -1.94 -9.17
CA ASN A 85 12.78 -0.65 -9.74
C ASN A 85 11.27 -0.48 -9.90
N GLY A 86 10.51 -0.75 -8.82
CA GLY A 86 9.06 -0.88 -8.92
C GLY A 86 8.28 -0.57 -7.67
N ASP A 87 7.05 -0.17 -7.91
CA ASP A 87 6.01 0.14 -6.95
C ASP A 87 5.15 -1.09 -6.66
N TYR A 88 4.85 -1.29 -5.38
CA TYR A 88 3.95 -2.31 -4.89
C TYR A 88 2.90 -1.66 -3.99
N TYR A 89 1.63 -1.88 -4.27
CA TYR A 89 0.53 -1.38 -3.45
C TYR A 89 -0.35 -2.51 -3.00
N LEU A 90 -0.83 -2.38 -1.77
CA LEU A 90 -1.98 -3.11 -1.27
C LEU A 90 -3.10 -2.11 -1.01
N LEU A 91 -4.26 -2.34 -1.62
CA LEU A 91 -5.36 -1.39 -1.70
C LEU A 91 -6.64 -2.01 -1.13
N LEU A 92 -7.43 -1.20 -0.44
CA LEU A 92 -8.77 -1.56 0.01
C LEU A 92 -9.79 -0.98 -0.97
N ASP A 93 -10.69 -1.83 -1.47
CA ASP A 93 -11.80 -1.46 -2.36
C ASP A 93 -11.31 -0.58 -3.52
N ASN A 94 -10.33 -1.09 -4.27
CA ASN A 94 -9.71 -0.34 -5.36
C ASN A 94 -10.69 -0.09 -6.53
N GLU A 95 -10.85 1.19 -6.88
CA GLU A 95 -11.70 1.64 -7.99
C GLU A 95 -10.89 2.02 -9.24
N ARG A 96 -9.56 2.17 -9.15
CA ARG A 96 -8.72 2.71 -10.23
C ARG A 96 -7.71 1.70 -10.72
N HIS A 97 -7.61 1.53 -12.03
CA HIS A 97 -6.69 0.59 -12.67
C HIS A 97 -5.82 1.26 -13.75
N PRO A 98 -4.88 2.17 -13.38
CA PRO A 98 -3.87 2.67 -14.32
C PRO A 98 -3.16 1.55 -15.09
N GLU A 99 -2.99 1.74 -16.41
CA GLU A 99 -2.44 0.71 -17.31
C GLU A 99 -0.98 0.32 -17.02
N ASN A 100 -0.24 1.16 -16.29
CA ASN A 100 1.15 0.91 -15.93
C ASN A 100 1.34 -0.02 -14.71
N TYR A 101 0.28 -0.73 -14.30
CA TYR A 101 0.30 -1.71 -13.22
C TYR A 101 -0.40 -3.01 -13.62
N GLN A 102 0.05 -4.09 -13.01
CA GLN A 102 -0.61 -5.39 -12.98
C GLN A 102 -1.38 -5.53 -11.67
N TYR A 103 -2.48 -6.28 -11.69
CA TYR A 103 -3.40 -6.36 -10.57
C TYR A 103 -3.71 -7.79 -10.17
N LYS A 104 -3.86 -8.01 -8.86
CA LYS A 104 -4.48 -9.21 -8.31
C LYS A 104 -5.50 -8.82 -7.27
N ASP A 105 -6.72 -9.29 -7.44
CA ASP A 105 -7.79 -9.12 -6.47
C ASP A 105 -7.96 -10.36 -5.58
N THR A 106 -8.42 -10.12 -4.35
CA THR A 106 -8.95 -11.13 -3.44
C THR A 106 -10.05 -10.53 -2.57
N ILE A 107 -10.79 -11.36 -1.86
CA ILE A 107 -11.82 -10.95 -0.91
C ILE A 107 -11.42 -11.47 0.47
N ILE A 108 -11.35 -10.58 1.46
CA ILE A 108 -11.07 -10.93 2.86
C ILE A 108 -12.14 -10.28 3.72
N GLN A 109 -12.89 -11.08 4.48
CA GLN A 109 -14.01 -10.61 5.31
C GLN A 109 -15.00 -9.70 4.56
N ASN A 110 -15.41 -10.11 3.36
CA ASN A 110 -16.34 -9.35 2.51
C ASN A 110 -15.83 -7.95 2.09
N ARG A 111 -14.51 -7.73 2.12
CA ARG A 111 -13.85 -6.52 1.61
C ARG A 111 -12.96 -6.88 0.43
N LYS A 112 -12.95 -6.06 -0.62
CA LYS A 112 -12.10 -6.28 -1.78
C LYS A 112 -10.69 -5.78 -1.45
N ILE A 113 -9.70 -6.66 -1.56
CA ILE A 113 -8.30 -6.30 -1.41
C ILE A 113 -7.61 -6.50 -2.76
N THR A 114 -6.86 -5.49 -3.19
CA THR A 114 -6.15 -5.50 -4.48
C THR A 114 -4.66 -5.32 -4.25
N ILE A 115 -3.85 -6.17 -4.85
CA ILE A 115 -2.43 -5.90 -5.08
C ILE A 115 -2.31 -5.17 -6.42
N ALA A 116 -1.55 -4.07 -6.45
CA ALA A 116 -1.13 -3.43 -7.68
C ALA A 116 0.40 -3.39 -7.74
N LEU A 117 0.98 -3.92 -8.82
CA LEU A 117 2.43 -4.03 -9.03
C LEU A 117 2.80 -3.28 -10.30
N SER A 118 3.76 -2.36 -10.23
CA SER A 118 4.16 -1.59 -11.42
C SER A 118 4.71 -2.50 -12.52
N ASN A 119 4.39 -2.19 -13.78
CA ASN A 119 4.86 -2.96 -14.94
C ASN A 119 6.39 -2.92 -15.13
N SER A 120 7.10 -2.05 -14.42
CA SER A 120 8.57 -2.03 -14.38
C SER A 120 9.18 -3.26 -13.70
N VAL A 121 8.40 -4.01 -12.90
CA VAL A 121 8.83 -5.31 -12.37
C VAL A 121 8.56 -6.37 -13.44
N THR A 122 9.59 -6.76 -14.19
CA THR A 122 9.41 -7.55 -15.42
C THR A 122 9.70 -9.05 -15.28
N TYR A 123 10.42 -9.48 -14.24
CA TYR A 123 10.77 -10.90 -14.10
C TYR A 123 9.57 -11.71 -13.62
N LYS A 124 9.19 -12.75 -14.39
CA LYS A 124 7.96 -13.54 -14.16
C LYS A 124 7.89 -14.12 -12.75
N THR A 125 8.99 -14.68 -12.23
CA THR A 125 9.01 -15.23 -10.88
C THR A 125 8.73 -14.17 -9.80
N ASN A 126 9.21 -12.94 -10.01
CA ASN A 126 8.98 -11.84 -9.06
C ASN A 126 7.53 -11.36 -9.11
N THR A 127 6.98 -11.21 -10.32
CA THR A 127 5.59 -10.81 -10.52
C THR A 127 4.63 -11.87 -9.99
N ASP A 128 4.84 -13.15 -10.32
CA ASP A 128 4.05 -14.27 -9.83
C ASP A 128 4.06 -14.34 -8.30
N PHE A 129 5.22 -14.13 -7.66
CA PHE A 129 5.33 -14.12 -6.20
C PHE A 129 4.60 -12.92 -5.58
N LEU A 130 4.84 -11.71 -6.08
CA LEU A 130 4.28 -10.48 -5.53
C LEU A 130 2.78 -10.36 -5.77
N LEU A 131 2.25 -10.94 -6.85
CA LEU A 131 0.82 -10.98 -7.18
C LEU A 131 0.11 -12.20 -6.55
N ASN A 132 0.71 -12.87 -5.58
CA ASN A 132 0.13 -14.02 -4.91
C ASN A 132 -0.24 -13.73 -3.45
N PHE A 133 -1.54 -13.76 -3.16
CA PHE A 133 -2.03 -13.81 -1.80
C PHE A 133 -1.85 -15.21 -1.22
N LYS A 134 -0.70 -15.49 -0.60
CA LYS A 134 -0.57 -16.64 0.31
C LYS A 134 -1.34 -16.35 1.60
N LEU A 135 -2.67 -16.42 1.51
CA LEU A 135 -3.53 -16.43 2.69
C LEU A 135 -3.38 -17.81 3.31
N ASN A 136 -2.86 -17.88 4.53
CA ASN A 136 -2.97 -19.10 5.32
C ASN A 136 -4.47 -19.39 5.46
N LYS A 137 -4.93 -20.46 4.81
CA LYS A 137 -6.27 -21.03 5.01
C LYS A 137 -6.38 -21.56 6.43
#